data_AF-A0A956X8A7-F1
#
_entry.id   AF-A0A956X8A7-F1
#
_cell.length_a   1.000
_cell.length_b   1.000
_cell.length_c   1.000
_cell.angle_alpha   90.00
_cell.angle_beta   90.00
_cell.angle_gamma   90.00
#
_symmetry.space_group_name_H-M   'P 1'
#
loop_
_entity.id
_entity.type
_entity.pdbx_description
1 polymer ?
#
loop_
_entity_poly.entity_id
_entity_poly.type
_entity_poly.pdbx_seq_one_letter_code
_entity_poly.pdbx_strand_id
1 'polypeptide(L)'
;LAWRSPNQLGEYVLLTPTRNCYTIPWQISSTVITWPRMDSRKLPARIDLHTPGYTYGELTPFPQFHAETYSIEAMQPAISNALANGGMLGAYCNALMVLKAAYGFVPLELPARLEDVIDGSVKAPVDLQPVRDWITFIMQELVAEQYAALPEALLPRIAPALDEDTQRAVQIDPCHWFTTLMTKAQEQIDIYLAELDNLASVTETPLDIFQHGLAWQDQGQALVALYQRTLRSGGPDAASEAALDHVVAGYQVEKLLGAAAYIYSNGLSDALLWQPDPKVAGGAAGPRRPGLARLFLHALRHVGIVGEPIWIEGVGAVRHFDEKPTGVPVRLNAVWFNWLRVREGEYAQMSDVPKTVRDTAKRTIADKAGCFVGLTISTEITDDGHIVARGPSGHTLAYVQSGQEARVLRDSRWVINHAHAKDGNLYTVLSRA
;
A
#
# COMPACT_ATOMS: atom_id res chain seq x y z
N LEU A 1 -1.99 -37.46 7.33
CA LEU A 1 -0.82 -36.57 7.63
C LEU A 1 -0.97 -35.32 6.78
N ALA A 2 -1.01 -34.12 7.35
CA ALA A 2 -1.07 -32.89 6.54
C ALA A 2 0.36 -32.54 6.11
N TRP A 3 0.65 -32.65 4.82
CA TRP A 3 1.94 -32.28 4.24
C TRP A 3 1.81 -30.93 3.56
N ARG A 4 2.70 -30.01 3.91
CA ARG A 4 2.79 -28.69 3.29
C ARG A 4 3.95 -28.73 2.28
N SER A 5 3.65 -28.41 1.03
CA SER A 5 4.70 -28.30 0.00
C SER A 5 5.68 -27.17 0.38
N PRO A 6 7.00 -27.42 0.41
CA PRO A 6 7.99 -26.36 0.60
C PRO A 6 8.02 -25.38 -0.58
N ASN A 7 7.54 -25.80 -1.75
CA ASN A 7 7.69 -25.07 -3.02
C ASN A 7 6.44 -24.29 -3.44
N GLN A 8 5.33 -24.40 -2.71
CA GLN A 8 4.09 -23.68 -3.03
C GLN A 8 3.45 -23.13 -1.74
N LEU A 9 3.33 -21.80 -1.68
CA LEU A 9 2.68 -21.09 -0.58
C LEU A 9 1.17 -21.39 -0.58
N GLY A 10 0.72 -22.21 0.38
CA GLY A 10 -0.70 -22.28 0.77
C GLY A 10 -1.40 -23.63 0.62
N GLU A 11 -0.78 -24.62 -0.03
CA GLU A 11 -1.43 -25.92 -0.25
C GLU A 11 -1.07 -26.94 0.84
N TYR A 12 -2.08 -27.47 1.52
CA TYR A 12 -1.97 -28.61 2.43
C TYR A 12 -2.52 -29.85 1.73
N VAL A 13 -1.69 -30.88 1.59
CA VAL A 13 -2.14 -32.19 1.10
C VAL A 13 -2.39 -33.10 2.29
N LEU A 14 -3.61 -33.63 2.39
CA LEU A 14 -3.94 -34.70 3.34
C LEU A 14 -3.47 -36.03 2.74
N LEU A 15 -2.43 -36.62 3.34
CA LEU A 15 -1.87 -37.90 2.92
C LEU A 15 -2.48 -39.06 3.73
N THR A 16 -2.77 -40.16 3.03
CA THR A 16 -3.16 -41.43 3.68
C THR A 16 -1.97 -41.97 4.49
N PRO A 17 -2.15 -42.27 5.79
CA PRO A 17 -1.10 -42.90 6.60
C PRO A 17 -0.67 -44.25 6.01
N THR A 18 0.61 -44.61 6.13
CA THR A 18 1.07 -45.95 5.74
C THR A 18 0.54 -46.99 6.74
N ARG A 19 0.58 -48.29 6.38
CA ARG A 19 0.05 -49.39 7.22
C ARG A 19 0.65 -49.44 8.64
N ASN A 20 1.82 -48.85 8.85
CA ASN A 20 2.54 -48.85 10.13
C ASN A 20 2.37 -47.54 10.91
N CYS A 21 1.62 -46.57 10.39
CA CYS A 21 1.35 -45.32 11.09
C CYS A 21 0.26 -45.49 12.14
N TYR A 22 0.43 -44.86 13.30
CA TYR A 22 -0.62 -44.73 14.30
C TYR A 22 -1.79 -43.93 13.70
N THR A 23 -2.96 -44.54 13.61
CA THR A 23 -4.17 -43.89 13.09
C THR A 23 -4.93 -43.25 14.24
N ILE A 24 -5.14 -41.93 14.17
CA ILE A 24 -6.04 -41.24 15.08
C ILE A 24 -7.46 -41.44 14.52
N PRO A 25 -8.41 -42.03 15.27
CA PRO A 25 -9.80 -42.11 14.84
C PRO A 25 -10.47 -40.75 15.03
N TRP A 26 -10.94 -40.13 13.95
CA TRP A 26 -11.72 -38.90 13.99
C TRP A 26 -13.18 -39.23 13.65
N GLN A 27 -14.10 -38.82 14.51
CA GLN A 27 -15.54 -38.96 14.27
C GLN A 27 -16.13 -37.54 14.22
N ILE A 28 -16.53 -37.09 13.03
CA ILE A 28 -17.26 -35.84 12.85
C ILE A 28 -18.64 -36.23 12.34
N SER A 29 -19.68 -35.93 13.14
CA SER A 29 -21.11 -36.09 12.82
C SER A 29 -21.45 -37.27 11.89
N SER A 30 -21.65 -38.45 12.48
CA SER A 30 -22.26 -39.66 11.89
C SER A 30 -21.69 -40.23 10.57
N THR A 31 -20.60 -39.69 10.02
CA THR A 31 -20.06 -40.14 8.72
C THR A 31 -18.63 -40.66 8.88
N VAL A 32 -18.33 -41.84 8.34
CA VAL A 32 -16.98 -42.41 8.34
C VAL A 32 -16.15 -41.72 7.26
N ILE A 33 -15.10 -41.00 7.65
CA ILE A 33 -14.20 -40.33 6.71
C ILE A 33 -13.22 -41.36 6.15
N THR A 34 -13.23 -41.55 4.83
CA THR A 34 -12.16 -42.26 4.11
C THR A 34 -11.00 -41.33 3.81
N TRP A 35 -9.77 -41.76 4.07
CA TRP A 35 -8.59 -40.99 3.67
C TRP A 35 -8.57 -40.75 2.15
N PRO A 36 -8.18 -39.55 1.69
CA PRO A 36 -8.05 -39.26 0.26
C PRO A 36 -7.01 -40.19 -0.39
N ARG A 37 -7.27 -40.63 -1.63
CA ARG A 37 -6.48 -41.64 -2.38
C ARG A 37 -5.00 -41.28 -2.67
N MET A 38 -4.51 -40.14 -2.20
CA MET A 38 -3.13 -39.71 -2.46
C MET A 38 -2.13 -40.48 -1.60
N ASP A 39 -1.23 -41.15 -2.31
CA ASP A 39 -0.16 -41.98 -1.77
C ASP A 39 1.13 -41.17 -1.69
N SER A 40 1.69 -41.02 -0.49
CA SER A 40 2.91 -40.25 -0.26
C SER A 40 4.12 -40.79 -1.04
N ARG A 41 4.08 -42.06 -1.49
CA ARG A 41 5.13 -42.67 -2.32
C ARG A 41 5.17 -42.12 -3.75
N LYS A 42 4.13 -41.40 -4.18
CA LYS A 42 4.05 -40.75 -5.50
C LYS A 42 4.50 -39.29 -5.47
N LEU A 43 4.85 -38.75 -4.30
CA LEU A 43 5.43 -37.42 -4.23
C LEU A 43 6.82 -37.43 -4.91
N PRO A 44 7.20 -36.37 -5.63
CA PRO A 44 8.56 -36.23 -6.13
C PRO A 44 9.57 -36.34 -4.99
N ALA A 45 10.79 -36.79 -5.30
CA ALA A 45 11.84 -36.88 -4.31
C ALA A 45 11.98 -35.54 -3.58
N ARG A 46 12.03 -35.63 -2.25
CA ARG A 46 12.28 -34.47 -1.39
C ARG A 46 13.54 -33.75 -1.89
N ILE A 47 13.53 -32.42 -1.97
CA ILE A 47 14.68 -31.66 -2.47
C ILE A 47 15.95 -31.91 -1.63
N ASP A 48 15.80 -32.29 -0.35
CA ASP A 48 16.88 -32.69 0.53
C ASP A 48 17.45 -34.10 0.25
N LEU A 49 16.81 -34.91 -0.59
CA LEU A 49 17.35 -36.17 -1.12
C LEU A 49 18.15 -35.96 -2.41
N HIS A 50 17.99 -34.79 -3.04
CA HIS A 50 18.96 -34.29 -4.01
C HIS A 50 19.98 -33.48 -3.23
N THR A 51 21.01 -34.13 -2.69
CA THR A 51 22.21 -33.41 -2.27
C THR A 51 22.99 -33.12 -3.55
N PRO A 52 23.04 -31.87 -4.05
CA PRO A 52 24.10 -31.55 -5.00
C PRO A 52 25.41 -31.85 -4.27
N GLY A 53 26.45 -32.28 -5.00
CA GLY A 53 27.76 -32.58 -4.41
C GLY A 53 28.47 -31.31 -3.93
N TYR A 54 27.83 -30.54 -3.05
CA TYR A 54 28.39 -29.35 -2.45
C TYR A 54 29.44 -29.75 -1.42
N THR A 55 30.60 -29.15 -1.54
CA THR A 55 31.66 -29.18 -0.53
C THR A 55 31.59 -27.88 0.26
N TYR A 56 31.68 -27.98 1.58
CA TYR A 56 31.59 -26.84 2.48
C TYR A 56 32.89 -26.65 3.24
N GLY A 57 33.34 -25.41 3.37
CA GLY A 57 34.35 -25.03 4.35
C GLY A 57 33.83 -25.12 5.78
N GLU A 58 34.76 -25.10 6.74
CA GLU A 58 34.45 -25.11 8.18
C GLU A 58 34.68 -23.73 8.79
N LEU A 59 33.69 -23.23 9.55
CA LEU A 59 33.80 -21.96 10.26
C LEU A 59 34.50 -22.16 11.60
N THR A 60 35.39 -21.23 11.93
CA THR A 60 36.14 -21.28 13.19
C THR A 60 35.34 -20.56 14.28
N PRO A 61 35.13 -21.17 15.47
CA PRO A 61 34.54 -20.48 16.61
C PRO A 61 35.42 -19.31 17.08
N PHE A 62 34.80 -18.18 17.44
CA PHE A 62 35.50 -17.15 18.21
C PHE A 62 35.80 -17.65 19.62
N PRO A 63 36.89 -17.17 20.25
CA PRO A 63 37.13 -17.38 21.68
C PRO A 63 35.93 -16.88 22.49
N GLN A 64 35.25 -17.76 23.23
CA GLN A 64 34.08 -17.38 24.02
C GLN A 64 34.50 -16.95 25.42
N PHE A 65 34.07 -15.75 25.83
CA PHE A 65 34.04 -15.37 27.23
C PHE A 65 32.71 -15.81 27.83
N HIS A 66 32.75 -16.80 28.72
CA HIS A 66 31.58 -17.23 29.48
C HIS A 66 31.59 -16.56 30.85
N ALA A 67 30.65 -15.65 31.09
CA ALA A 67 30.38 -15.14 32.43
C ALA A 67 29.33 -16.02 33.11
N GLU A 68 29.60 -16.46 34.34
CA GLU A 68 28.65 -17.26 35.15
C GLU A 68 27.43 -16.43 35.61
N THR A 69 27.52 -15.10 35.56
CA THR A 69 26.47 -14.15 35.94
C THR A 69 26.29 -13.06 34.89
N TYR A 70 25.07 -12.59 34.70
CA TYR A 70 24.77 -11.46 33.81
C TYR A 70 25.59 -10.22 34.18
N SER A 71 26.35 -9.69 33.22
CA SER A 71 26.98 -8.38 33.33
C SER A 71 26.99 -7.68 31.96
N ILE A 72 27.07 -6.35 31.96
CA ILE A 72 27.13 -5.57 30.72
C ILE A 72 28.44 -5.85 29.98
N GLU A 73 29.51 -6.04 30.73
CA GLU A 73 30.84 -6.39 30.22
C GLU A 73 30.82 -7.76 29.53
N ALA A 74 30.04 -8.72 30.02
CA ALA A 74 29.86 -10.03 29.40
C ALA A 74 29.05 -9.98 28.09
N MET A 75 28.29 -8.91 27.84
CA MET A 75 27.59 -8.69 26.57
C MET A 75 28.51 -8.11 25.49
N GLN A 76 29.61 -7.45 25.87
CA GLN A 76 30.51 -6.78 24.93
C GLN A 76 31.10 -7.73 23.86
N PRO A 77 31.56 -8.95 24.18
CA PRO A 77 32.02 -9.90 23.16
C PRO A 77 30.93 -10.32 22.17
N ALA A 78 29.70 -10.52 22.65
CA ALA A 78 28.56 -10.86 21.79
C ALA A 78 28.20 -9.69 20.85
N ILE A 79 28.23 -8.45 21.35
CA ILE A 79 28.02 -7.24 20.55
C ILE A 79 29.13 -7.09 19.51
N SER A 80 30.39 -7.25 19.90
CA SER A 80 31.54 -7.20 18.98
C SER A 80 31.45 -8.28 17.91
N ASN A 81 31.04 -9.50 18.25
CA ASN A 81 30.83 -10.58 17.28
C ASN A 81 29.68 -10.27 16.32
N ALA A 82 28.55 -9.76 16.83
CA ALA A 82 27.42 -9.35 16.00
C ALA A 82 27.78 -8.19 15.05
N LEU A 83 28.63 -7.26 15.49
CA LEU A 83 29.15 -6.18 14.64
C LEU A 83 30.12 -6.71 13.58
N ALA A 84 31.03 -7.61 13.95
CA ALA A 84 31.99 -8.23 13.02
C ALA A 84 31.30 -9.08 11.94
N ASN A 85 30.22 -9.78 12.31
CA ASN A 85 29.40 -10.59 11.43
C ASN A 85 28.23 -9.81 10.79
N GLY A 86 28.12 -8.51 11.08
CA GLY A 86 27.02 -7.66 10.66
C GLY A 86 26.78 -7.72 9.15
N GLY A 87 25.56 -8.05 8.75
CA GLY A 87 25.15 -8.09 7.34
C GLY A 87 25.63 -9.30 6.54
N MET A 88 26.39 -10.23 7.13
CA MET A 88 27.01 -11.36 6.40
C MET A 88 26.00 -12.36 5.83
N LEU A 89 24.96 -12.72 6.57
CA LEU A 89 23.88 -13.57 6.03
C LEU A 89 23.24 -12.95 4.77
N GLY A 90 22.95 -11.64 4.82
CA GLY A 90 22.37 -10.93 3.68
C GLY A 90 23.32 -10.90 2.49
N ALA A 91 24.59 -10.58 2.72
CA ALA A 91 25.62 -10.57 1.69
C ALA A 91 25.81 -11.95 1.05
N TYR A 92 25.86 -13.02 1.85
CA TYR A 92 26.03 -14.39 1.36
C TYR A 92 24.85 -14.84 0.49
N CYS A 93 23.61 -14.63 0.97
CA CYS A 93 22.41 -14.92 0.18
C CYS A 93 22.39 -14.13 -1.13
N ASN A 94 22.77 -12.84 -1.11
CA ASN A 94 22.84 -12.02 -2.31
C ASN A 94 23.87 -12.55 -3.31
N ALA A 95 25.06 -12.93 -2.86
CA ALA A 95 26.09 -13.52 -3.71
C ALA A 95 25.58 -14.80 -4.40
N LEU A 96 24.97 -15.71 -3.64
CA LEU A 96 24.39 -16.95 -4.21
C LEU A 96 23.30 -16.67 -5.24
N MET A 97 22.43 -15.69 -5.00
CA MET A 97 21.39 -15.28 -5.95
C MET A 97 21.99 -14.68 -7.23
N VAL A 98 23.00 -13.82 -7.11
CA VAL A 98 23.71 -13.21 -8.25
C VAL A 98 24.39 -14.30 -9.09
N LEU A 99 25.10 -15.24 -8.46
CA LEU A 99 25.76 -16.35 -9.14
C LEU A 99 24.74 -17.25 -9.86
N LYS A 100 23.62 -17.59 -9.20
CA LYS A 100 22.54 -18.36 -9.82
C LYS A 100 21.92 -17.63 -11.01
N ALA A 101 21.78 -16.31 -10.95
CA ALA A 101 21.23 -15.51 -12.03
C ALA A 101 22.21 -15.36 -13.21
N ALA A 102 23.51 -15.21 -12.93
CA ALA A 102 24.56 -15.05 -13.93
C ALA A 102 24.91 -16.38 -14.62
N TYR A 103 25.08 -17.46 -13.85
CA TYR A 103 25.56 -18.76 -14.34
C TYR A 103 24.47 -19.81 -14.54
N GLY A 104 23.26 -19.59 -14.00
CA GLY A 104 22.22 -20.61 -13.96
C GLY A 104 22.47 -21.70 -12.92
N PHE A 105 23.59 -21.67 -12.18
CA PHE A 105 23.92 -22.57 -11.08
C PHE A 105 24.67 -21.85 -9.95
N VAL A 106 24.81 -22.52 -8.81
CA VAL A 106 25.62 -22.06 -7.66
C VAL A 106 26.89 -22.91 -7.62
N PRO A 107 28.07 -22.35 -7.30
CA PRO A 107 29.31 -23.11 -7.18
C PRO A 107 29.18 -24.33 -6.27
N LEU A 108 29.87 -25.41 -6.62
CA LEU A 108 29.87 -26.63 -5.81
C LEU A 108 30.69 -26.47 -4.52
N GLU A 109 31.65 -25.54 -4.50
CA GLU A 109 32.48 -25.26 -3.33
C GLU A 109 31.99 -23.97 -2.66
N LEU A 110 31.49 -24.12 -1.44
CA LEU A 110 30.90 -23.04 -0.65
C LEU A 110 31.71 -22.83 0.64
N PRO A 111 31.83 -21.59 1.13
CA PRO A 111 32.66 -21.29 2.30
C PRO A 111 32.09 -21.87 3.59
N ALA A 112 30.77 -22.08 3.64
CA ALA A 112 30.05 -22.69 4.75
C ALA A 112 28.62 -23.06 4.32
N ARG A 113 27.91 -23.86 5.12
CA ARG A 113 26.48 -24.11 4.91
C ARG A 113 25.68 -22.86 5.26
N LEU A 114 24.52 -22.71 4.62
CA LEU A 114 23.65 -21.57 4.91
C LEU A 114 23.21 -21.54 6.37
N GLU A 115 22.94 -22.70 6.95
CA GLU A 115 22.60 -22.87 8.36
C GLU A 115 23.72 -22.36 9.28
N ASP A 116 24.98 -22.68 8.97
CA ASP A 116 26.14 -22.25 9.76
C ASP A 116 26.35 -20.74 9.66
N VAL A 117 26.06 -20.13 8.50
CA VAL A 117 26.10 -18.67 8.33
C VAL A 117 24.95 -17.98 9.06
N ILE A 118 23.74 -18.56 9.03
CA ILE A 118 22.59 -18.08 9.80
C ILE A 118 22.94 -18.11 11.28
N ASP A 119 23.40 -19.25 11.78
CA ASP A 119 23.74 -19.41 13.18
C ASP A 119 24.89 -18.48 13.56
N GLY A 120 25.95 -18.36 12.74
CA GLY A 120 27.05 -17.43 12.99
C GLY A 120 26.68 -15.95 12.94
N SER A 121 25.63 -15.58 12.21
CA SER A 121 25.17 -14.20 12.13
C SER A 121 24.35 -13.76 13.35
N VAL A 122 23.70 -14.69 14.07
CA VAL A 122 22.71 -14.33 15.11
C VAL A 122 22.76 -15.15 16.40
N LYS A 123 23.38 -16.34 16.43
CA LYS A 123 23.27 -17.30 17.54
C LYS A 123 24.62 -17.81 18.07
N ALA A 124 25.55 -18.10 17.16
CA ALA A 124 26.81 -18.74 17.46
C ALA A 124 27.96 -17.74 17.29
N PRO A 125 28.92 -17.69 18.24
CA PRO A 125 30.11 -16.88 18.08
C PRO A 125 31.10 -17.62 17.18
N VAL A 126 30.87 -17.58 15.87
CA VAL A 126 31.79 -18.10 14.84
C VAL A 126 32.26 -16.97 13.94
N ASP A 127 33.47 -17.10 13.42
CA ASP A 127 34.07 -16.14 12.51
C ASP A 127 33.54 -16.32 11.09
N LEU A 128 32.86 -15.30 10.57
CA LEU A 128 32.35 -15.28 9.20
C LEU A 128 33.32 -14.62 8.21
N GLN A 129 34.55 -14.29 8.62
CA GLN A 129 35.57 -13.77 7.71
C GLN A 129 35.81 -14.69 6.49
N PRO A 130 35.86 -16.04 6.61
CA PRO A 130 35.99 -16.90 5.42
C PRO A 130 34.84 -16.75 4.42
N VAL A 131 33.63 -16.48 4.91
CA VAL A 131 32.46 -16.21 4.05
C VAL A 131 32.61 -14.86 3.36
N ARG A 132 33.13 -13.85 4.08
CA ARG A 132 33.40 -12.53 3.52
C ARG A 132 34.45 -12.60 2.42
N ASP A 133 35.57 -13.26 2.68
CA ASP A 133 36.66 -13.43 1.72
C ASP A 133 36.18 -14.18 0.48
N TRP A 134 35.37 -15.23 0.66
CA TRP A 134 34.76 -15.95 -0.46
C TRP A 134 33.81 -15.08 -1.28
N ILE A 135 32.97 -14.25 -0.64
CA ILE A 135 32.09 -13.31 -1.36
C ILE A 135 32.91 -12.33 -2.18
N THR A 136 33.96 -11.75 -1.60
CA THR A 136 34.84 -10.81 -2.33
C THR A 136 35.49 -11.52 -3.51
N PHE A 137 36.08 -12.69 -3.29
CA PHE A 137 36.71 -13.50 -4.33
C PHE A 137 35.72 -13.83 -5.46
N ILE A 138 34.55 -14.38 -5.15
CA ILE A 138 33.61 -14.84 -6.18
C ILE A 138 32.98 -13.67 -6.95
N MET A 139 32.82 -12.50 -6.32
CA MET A 139 32.37 -11.29 -7.01
C MET A 139 33.45 -10.70 -7.91
N GLN A 140 34.74 -10.78 -7.52
CA GLN A 140 35.86 -10.42 -8.38
C GLN A 140 35.96 -11.38 -9.57
N GLU A 141 35.86 -12.70 -9.34
CA GLU A 141 35.85 -13.71 -10.41
C GLU A 141 34.66 -13.52 -11.37
N LEU A 142 33.48 -13.16 -10.85
CA LEU A 142 32.31 -12.81 -11.68
C LEU A 142 32.60 -11.68 -12.68
N VAL A 143 33.49 -10.75 -12.33
CA VAL A 143 33.90 -9.62 -13.18
C VAL A 143 35.11 -9.98 -14.05
N ALA A 144 36.01 -10.84 -13.56
CA ALA A 144 37.26 -11.20 -14.23
C ALA A 144 37.09 -12.32 -15.28
N GLU A 145 36.23 -13.31 -15.04
CA GLU A 145 35.87 -14.30 -16.05
C GLU A 145 34.99 -13.65 -17.12
N GLN A 146 35.25 -13.94 -18.40
CA GLN A 146 34.62 -13.38 -19.61
C GLN A 146 33.12 -13.72 -19.78
N TYR A 147 32.32 -13.63 -18.71
CA TYR A 147 30.88 -13.54 -18.85
C TYR A 147 30.58 -12.13 -19.33
N ALA A 148 30.25 -12.07 -20.61
CA ALA A 148 30.01 -10.88 -21.40
C ALA A 148 29.02 -9.96 -20.71
N ALA A 149 29.55 -9.07 -19.88
CA ALA A 149 28.94 -7.87 -19.35
C ALA A 149 27.66 -8.06 -18.49
N LEU A 150 27.66 -7.46 -17.29
CA LEU A 150 26.62 -7.59 -16.28
C LEU A 150 25.38 -6.74 -16.62
N PRO A 151 24.17 -7.14 -16.20
CA PRO A 151 23.02 -6.24 -16.30
C PRO A 151 23.19 -5.04 -15.35
N GLU A 152 22.90 -3.85 -15.86
CA GLU A 152 23.04 -2.58 -15.11
C GLU A 152 22.33 -2.61 -13.75
N ALA A 153 21.14 -3.23 -13.69
CA ALA A 153 20.32 -3.33 -12.48
C ALA A 153 21.02 -4.04 -11.30
N LEU A 154 22.05 -4.85 -11.54
CA LEU A 154 22.80 -5.52 -10.49
C LEU A 154 24.00 -4.71 -9.97
N LEU A 155 24.44 -3.67 -10.68
CA LEU A 155 25.62 -2.88 -10.32
C LEU A 155 25.54 -2.30 -8.89
N PRO A 156 24.42 -1.68 -8.44
CA PRO A 156 24.34 -1.15 -7.07
C PRO A 156 24.45 -2.22 -5.98
N ARG A 157 24.17 -3.49 -6.33
CA ARG A 157 24.23 -4.63 -5.39
C ARG A 157 25.61 -5.27 -5.34
N ILE A 158 26.36 -5.22 -6.45
CA ILE A 158 27.68 -5.85 -6.57
C ILE A 158 28.78 -4.87 -6.19
N ALA A 159 28.66 -3.58 -6.55
CA ALA A 159 29.69 -2.57 -6.34
C ALA A 159 30.27 -2.52 -4.91
N PRO A 160 29.47 -2.64 -3.81
CA PRO A 160 30.03 -2.62 -2.45
C PRO A 160 30.99 -3.77 -2.13
N ALA A 161 30.97 -4.85 -2.91
CA ALA A 161 31.85 -6.02 -2.73
C ALA A 161 33.12 -5.97 -3.59
N LEU A 162 33.26 -4.98 -4.47
CA LEU A 162 34.38 -4.84 -5.41
C LEU A 162 35.32 -3.71 -4.97
N ASP A 163 36.62 -3.88 -5.21
CA ASP A 163 37.60 -2.78 -5.11
C ASP A 163 37.44 -1.76 -6.25
N GLU A 164 38.04 -0.58 -6.10
CA GLU A 164 37.87 0.54 -7.06
C GLU A 164 38.30 0.19 -8.49
N ASP A 165 39.37 -0.58 -8.65
CA ASP A 165 39.90 -0.92 -9.98
C ASP A 165 39.00 -1.95 -10.67
N THR A 166 38.48 -2.92 -9.92
CA THR A 166 37.50 -3.89 -10.41
C THR A 166 36.17 -3.24 -10.73
N GLN A 167 35.70 -2.28 -9.93
CA GLN A 167 34.49 -1.49 -10.25
C GLN A 167 34.61 -0.76 -11.58
N ARG A 168 35.79 -0.18 -11.89
CA ARG A 168 36.06 0.50 -13.18
C ARG A 168 36.15 -0.48 -14.36
N ALA A 169 36.50 -1.74 -14.10
CA ALA A 169 36.63 -2.78 -15.10
C ALA A 169 35.29 -3.50 -15.42
N VAL A 170 34.24 -3.27 -14.62
CA VAL A 170 32.91 -3.87 -14.87
C VAL A 170 32.39 -3.46 -16.24
N GLN A 171 32.11 -4.45 -17.07
CA GLN A 171 31.40 -4.24 -18.33
C GLN A 171 29.89 -4.42 -18.09
N ILE A 172 29.08 -3.54 -18.66
CA ILE A 172 27.61 -3.59 -18.57
C ILE A 172 27.05 -4.00 -19.93
N ASP A 173 26.17 -5.01 -19.94
CA ASP A 173 25.42 -5.39 -21.14
C ASP A 173 24.03 -4.73 -21.07
N PRO A 174 23.78 -3.66 -21.85
CA PRO A 174 22.47 -3.03 -21.91
C PRO A 174 21.41 -3.96 -22.53
N CYS A 175 21.82 -4.98 -23.29
CA CYS A 175 20.96 -5.96 -23.93
C CYS A 175 20.76 -7.24 -23.11
N HIS A 176 21.28 -7.30 -21.88
CA HIS A 176 21.16 -8.48 -21.03
C HIS A 176 19.69 -8.84 -20.80
N TRP A 177 19.36 -10.15 -20.81
CA TRP A 177 17.98 -10.63 -20.67
C TRP A 177 17.32 -10.14 -19.36
N PHE A 178 18.10 -10.02 -18.28
CA PHE A 178 17.63 -9.50 -16.99
C PHE A 178 17.25 -8.02 -17.06
N THR A 179 18.02 -7.21 -17.80
CA THR A 179 17.67 -5.80 -18.07
C THR A 179 16.35 -5.73 -18.81
N THR A 180 16.17 -6.56 -19.85
CA THR A 180 14.90 -6.65 -20.60
C THR A 180 13.74 -7.04 -19.69
N LEU A 181 13.91 -8.04 -18.81
CA LEU A 181 12.89 -8.46 -17.86
C LEU A 181 12.50 -7.33 -16.88
N MET A 182 13.50 -6.64 -16.31
CA MET A 182 13.27 -5.54 -15.38
C MET A 182 12.56 -4.37 -16.05
N THR A 183 12.96 -4.00 -17.27
CA THR A 183 12.27 -2.98 -18.07
C THR A 183 10.83 -3.38 -18.35
N LYS A 184 10.59 -4.63 -18.79
CA LYS A 184 9.23 -5.13 -19.05
C LYS A 184 8.37 -5.20 -17.79
N ALA A 185 8.94 -5.55 -16.64
CA ALA A 185 8.25 -5.52 -15.36
C ALA A 185 7.87 -4.09 -14.97
N GLN A 186 8.76 -3.12 -15.15
CA GLN A 186 8.47 -1.72 -14.89
C GLN A 186 7.40 -1.16 -15.83
N GLU A 187 7.48 -1.45 -17.13
CA GLU A 187 6.44 -1.08 -18.09
C GLU A 187 5.06 -1.63 -17.66
N GLN A 188 5.02 -2.88 -17.19
CA GLN A 188 3.78 -3.49 -16.72
C GLN A 188 3.25 -2.84 -15.43
N ILE A 189 4.14 -2.44 -14.52
CA ILE A 189 3.78 -1.66 -13.32
C ILE A 189 3.19 -0.31 -13.74
N ASP A 190 3.83 0.38 -14.69
CA ASP A 190 3.37 1.69 -15.15
C ASP A 190 2.00 1.60 -15.83
N ILE A 191 1.78 0.56 -16.66
CA ILE A 191 0.45 0.26 -17.24
C ILE A 191 -0.57 0.00 -16.14
N TYR A 192 -0.24 -0.86 -15.17
CA TYR A 192 -1.15 -1.18 -14.08
C TYR A 192 -1.51 0.05 -13.25
N LEU A 193 -0.55 0.93 -12.95
CA LEU A 193 -0.79 2.18 -12.23
C LEU A 193 -1.66 3.14 -13.05
N ALA A 194 -1.41 3.27 -14.36
CA ALA A 194 -2.25 4.08 -15.24
C ALA A 194 -3.69 3.53 -15.32
N GLU A 195 -3.87 2.21 -15.39
CA GLU A 195 -5.19 1.57 -15.34
C GLU A 195 -5.88 1.79 -13.98
N LEU A 196 -5.14 1.69 -12.88
CA LEU A 196 -5.64 1.96 -11.53
C LEU A 196 -6.09 3.43 -11.41
N ASP A 197 -5.29 4.37 -11.90
CA ASP A 197 -5.62 5.81 -11.89
C ASP A 197 -6.82 6.10 -12.79
N ASN A 198 -6.90 5.47 -13.97
CA ASN A 198 -8.06 5.55 -14.85
C ASN A 198 -9.32 5.01 -14.14
N LEU A 199 -9.22 3.86 -13.48
CA LEU A 199 -10.31 3.27 -12.71
C LEU A 199 -10.73 4.21 -11.57
N ALA A 200 -9.78 4.71 -10.79
CA ALA A 200 -10.03 5.67 -9.72
C ALA A 200 -10.68 6.96 -10.23
N SER A 201 -10.32 7.39 -11.44
CA SER A 201 -10.95 8.55 -12.07
C SER A 201 -12.42 8.29 -12.39
N VAL A 202 -12.81 7.07 -12.76
CA VAL A 202 -14.18 6.71 -13.17
C VAL A 202 -15.04 6.21 -12.02
N THR A 203 -14.44 5.82 -10.90
CA THR A 203 -15.17 5.43 -9.70
C THR A 203 -15.88 6.63 -9.07
N GLU A 204 -17.18 6.47 -8.85
CA GLU A 204 -18.00 7.42 -8.13
C GLU A 204 -17.99 7.11 -6.63
N THR A 205 -18.12 8.14 -5.79
CA THR A 205 -18.08 7.98 -4.33
C THR A 205 -19.47 7.60 -3.81
N PRO A 206 -19.61 6.62 -2.89
CA PRO A 206 -20.89 6.31 -2.27
C PRO A 206 -21.51 7.53 -1.57
N LEU A 207 -22.79 7.82 -1.84
CA LEU A 207 -23.49 8.97 -1.26
C LEU A 207 -23.54 8.92 0.27
N ASP A 208 -23.61 7.71 0.83
CA ASP A 208 -23.67 7.45 2.27
C ASP A 208 -22.46 8.06 3.01
N ILE A 209 -21.28 8.15 2.37
CA ILE A 209 -20.10 8.81 2.97
C ILE A 209 -20.42 10.26 3.31
N PHE A 210 -21.09 10.97 2.40
CA PHE A 210 -21.45 12.37 2.61
C PHE A 210 -22.60 12.50 3.59
N GLN A 211 -23.63 11.65 3.48
CA GLN A 211 -24.76 11.66 4.41
C GLN A 211 -24.33 11.51 5.87
N HIS A 212 -23.36 10.64 6.14
CA HIS A 212 -22.88 10.38 7.50
C HIS A 212 -21.70 11.27 7.91
N GLY A 213 -20.84 11.70 6.96
CA GLY A 213 -19.60 12.41 7.26
C GLY A 213 -19.74 13.92 7.42
N LEU A 214 -20.74 14.56 6.81
CA LEU A 214 -20.75 16.03 6.68
C LEU A 214 -20.88 16.80 7.99
N ALA A 215 -21.67 16.29 8.93
CA ALA A 215 -21.77 16.89 10.27
C ALA A 215 -20.42 16.92 11.00
N TRP A 216 -19.45 16.15 10.52
CA TRP A 216 -18.11 15.96 11.09
C TRP A 216 -17.00 16.48 10.18
N GLN A 217 -17.35 17.26 9.14
CA GLN A 217 -16.39 17.73 8.15
C GLN A 217 -15.31 18.63 8.76
N ASP A 218 -15.63 19.42 9.79
CA ASP A 218 -14.64 20.27 10.47
C ASP A 218 -13.61 19.42 11.23
N GLN A 219 -14.05 18.34 11.87
CA GLN A 219 -13.19 17.36 12.53
C GLN A 219 -12.36 16.59 11.51
N GLY A 220 -12.96 16.22 10.38
CA GLY A 220 -12.27 15.63 9.23
C GLY A 220 -11.18 16.54 8.65
N GLN A 221 -11.50 17.83 8.48
CA GLN A 221 -10.55 18.85 8.05
C GLN A 221 -9.39 18.99 9.05
N ALA A 222 -9.68 19.00 10.35
CA ALA A 222 -8.65 19.05 11.39
C ALA A 222 -7.72 17.83 11.34
N LEU A 223 -8.28 16.63 11.13
CA LEU A 223 -7.50 15.40 10.98
C LEU A 223 -6.58 15.43 9.74
N VAL A 224 -7.10 15.87 8.59
CA VAL A 224 -6.31 16.02 7.36
C VAL A 224 -5.19 17.04 7.54
N ALA A 225 -5.50 18.19 8.18
CA ALA A 225 -4.52 19.23 8.45
C ALA A 225 -3.43 18.76 9.43
N LEU A 226 -3.78 17.96 10.44
CA LEU A 226 -2.83 17.33 11.35
C LEU A 226 -1.88 16.40 10.57
N TYR A 227 -2.43 15.47 9.78
CA TYR A 227 -1.64 14.53 8.99
C TYR A 227 -0.66 15.24 8.05
N GLN A 228 -1.14 16.19 7.25
CA GLN A 228 -0.30 16.92 6.29
C GLN A 228 0.78 17.77 6.97
N ARG A 229 0.53 18.29 8.18
CA ARG A 229 1.52 19.05 8.94
C ARG A 229 2.59 18.13 9.47
N THR A 230 2.21 17.02 10.10
CA THR A 230 3.15 16.05 10.66
C THR A 230 3.95 15.35 9.57
N LEU A 231 3.34 15.09 8.41
CA LEU A 231 4.04 14.51 7.25
C LEU A 231 5.20 15.39 6.80
N ARG A 232 5.01 16.72 6.80
CA ARG A 232 6.04 17.70 6.43
C ARG A 232 7.18 17.80 7.43
N SER A 233 6.91 17.60 8.73
CA SER A 233 7.91 17.79 9.79
C SER A 233 8.55 16.51 10.31
N GLY A 234 7.88 15.35 10.17
CA GLY A 234 8.27 14.08 10.81
C GLY A 234 8.13 12.84 9.92
N GLY A 235 7.73 12.99 8.66
CA GLY A 235 7.61 11.89 7.71
C GLY A 235 6.35 11.03 7.87
N PRO A 236 6.20 9.98 7.04
CA PRO A 236 4.97 9.18 6.93
C PRO A 236 4.56 8.44 8.21
N ASP A 237 5.53 7.87 8.92
CA ASP A 237 5.26 7.10 10.15
C ASP A 237 4.73 8.00 11.26
N ALA A 238 5.40 9.14 11.50
CA ALA A 238 4.95 10.11 12.50
C ALA A 238 3.57 10.69 12.17
N ALA A 239 3.28 10.93 10.89
CA ALA A 239 1.99 11.44 10.45
C ALA A 239 0.86 10.43 10.69
N SER A 240 1.13 9.15 10.38
CA SER A 240 0.19 8.05 10.60
C SER A 240 -0.12 7.85 12.08
N GLU A 241 0.92 7.87 12.93
CA GLU A 241 0.79 7.76 14.39
C GLU A 241 -0.04 8.92 14.97
N ALA A 242 0.29 10.17 14.60
CA ALA A 242 -0.44 11.35 15.08
C ALA A 242 -1.92 11.35 14.66
N ALA A 243 -2.22 10.95 13.42
CA ALA A 243 -3.59 10.85 12.94
C ALA A 243 -4.36 9.72 13.65
N LEU A 244 -3.72 8.57 13.87
CA LEU A 244 -4.32 7.45 14.58
C LEU A 244 -4.68 7.82 16.03
N ASP A 245 -3.76 8.46 16.76
CA ASP A 245 -3.99 8.89 18.14
C ASP A 245 -5.15 9.89 18.23
N HIS A 246 -5.28 10.78 17.24
CA HIS A 246 -6.39 11.74 17.17
C HIS A 246 -7.75 11.07 16.91
N VAL A 247 -7.77 10.02 16.09
CA VAL A 247 -9.00 9.25 15.79
C VAL A 247 -9.43 8.44 17.01
N VAL A 248 -8.50 7.75 17.68
CA VAL A 248 -8.80 6.84 18.80
C VAL A 248 -9.44 7.55 20.00
N ALA A 249 -9.19 8.87 20.17
CA ALA A 249 -9.72 9.68 21.27
C ALA A 249 -11.26 9.88 21.31
N GLY A 250 -12.04 9.19 20.45
CA GLY A 250 -13.50 9.17 20.44
C GLY A 250 -14.11 9.61 19.11
N TYR A 251 -15.37 9.20 18.85
CA TYR A 251 -16.09 9.42 17.58
C TYR A 251 -15.32 8.93 16.35
N GLN A 252 -14.77 7.71 16.45
CA GLN A 252 -13.86 7.15 15.44
C GLN A 252 -14.54 7.05 14.07
N VAL A 253 -15.74 6.49 14.04
CA VAL A 253 -16.52 6.30 12.80
C VAL A 253 -16.79 7.66 12.16
N GLU A 254 -17.28 8.60 12.96
CA GLU A 254 -17.72 9.90 12.47
C GLU A 254 -16.57 10.78 12.01
N LYS A 255 -15.44 10.80 12.73
CA LYS A 255 -14.23 11.53 12.31
C LYS A 255 -13.68 10.99 10.99
N LEU A 256 -13.68 9.67 10.80
CA LEU A 256 -13.16 9.05 9.58
C LEU A 256 -14.09 9.29 8.39
N LEU A 257 -15.42 9.20 8.59
CA LEU A 257 -16.39 9.55 7.56
C LEU A 257 -16.36 11.05 7.25
N GLY A 258 -16.16 11.91 8.25
CA GLY A 258 -15.97 13.35 8.07
C GLY A 258 -14.69 13.69 7.31
N ALA A 259 -13.59 12.98 7.58
CA ALA A 259 -12.35 13.10 6.81
C ALA A 259 -12.55 12.64 5.36
N ALA A 260 -13.23 11.51 5.13
CA ALA A 260 -13.58 11.04 3.80
C ALA A 260 -14.44 12.03 3.02
N ALA A 261 -15.52 12.54 3.63
CA ALA A 261 -16.36 13.58 3.03
C ALA A 261 -15.54 14.83 2.69
N TYR A 262 -14.67 15.30 3.59
CA TYR A 262 -13.81 16.44 3.33
C TYR A 262 -12.82 16.20 2.18
N ILE A 263 -12.13 15.05 2.19
CA ILE A 263 -11.13 14.68 1.17
C ILE A 263 -11.80 14.61 -0.22
N TYR A 264 -12.90 13.86 -0.33
CA TYR A 264 -13.55 13.63 -1.62
C TYR A 264 -14.23 14.88 -2.16
N SER A 265 -14.87 15.70 -1.31
CA SER A 265 -15.44 17.00 -1.71
C SER A 265 -14.40 17.99 -2.21
N ASN A 266 -13.16 17.91 -1.72
CA ASN A 266 -12.07 18.82 -2.11
C ASN A 266 -11.11 18.22 -3.16
N GLY A 267 -11.32 16.96 -3.58
CA GLY A 267 -10.43 16.29 -4.53
C GLY A 267 -9.01 16.09 -3.97
N LEU A 268 -8.88 15.89 -2.66
CA LEU A 268 -7.59 15.61 -2.02
C LEU A 268 -7.26 14.11 -2.14
N SER A 269 -5.99 13.76 -1.94
CA SER A 269 -5.58 12.36 -1.79
C SER A 269 -6.20 11.76 -0.53
N ASP A 270 -6.72 10.53 -0.64
CA ASP A 270 -7.27 9.75 0.46
C ASP A 270 -6.25 8.84 1.14
N ALA A 271 -4.95 9.02 0.84
CA ALA A 271 -3.86 8.26 1.44
C ALA A 271 -3.93 8.22 2.99
N LEU A 272 -4.38 9.31 3.63
CA LEU A 272 -4.63 9.35 5.08
C LEU A 272 -5.54 8.20 5.55
N LEU A 273 -6.64 7.95 4.84
CA LEU A 273 -7.65 6.97 5.24
C LEU A 273 -7.16 5.53 5.06
N TRP A 274 -6.20 5.33 4.15
CA TRP A 274 -5.69 4.02 3.76
C TRP A 274 -4.30 3.71 4.33
N GLN A 275 -3.91 4.37 5.43
CA GLN A 275 -2.65 4.05 6.11
C GLN A 275 -2.69 2.64 6.72
N PRO A 276 -1.67 1.80 6.47
CA PRO A 276 -1.61 0.43 6.96
C PRO A 276 -1.47 0.38 8.48
N ASP A 277 -1.75 -0.78 9.06
CA ASP A 277 -1.59 -1.03 10.49
C ASP A 277 -0.14 -0.73 10.94
N PRO A 278 0.10 0.24 11.84
CA PRO A 278 1.45 0.55 12.29
C PRO A 278 2.03 -0.59 13.14
N LYS A 279 3.34 -0.78 13.03
CA LYS A 279 4.06 -1.78 13.81
C LYS A 279 4.13 -1.32 15.26
N VAL A 280 3.74 -2.17 16.21
CA VAL A 280 4.02 -1.92 17.62
C VAL A 280 5.52 -2.09 17.85
N ALA A 281 6.12 -1.26 18.72
CA ALA A 281 7.54 -1.32 19.05
C ALA A 281 7.99 -2.77 19.33
N GLY A 282 9.01 -3.25 18.59
CA GLY A 282 9.44 -4.66 18.61
C GLY A 282 10.02 -5.23 17.31
N GLY A 283 10.28 -4.41 16.29
CA GLY A 283 10.89 -4.85 15.03
C GLY A 283 9.87 -5.41 14.01
N ALA A 284 10.38 -5.92 12.87
CA ALA A 284 9.58 -6.30 11.71
C ALA A 284 8.53 -7.40 11.94
N ALA A 285 8.64 -8.15 13.05
CA ALA A 285 7.78 -9.27 13.41
C ALA A 285 6.80 -8.98 14.58
N GLY A 286 6.76 -7.75 15.09
CA GLY A 286 5.85 -7.38 16.19
C GLY A 286 4.37 -7.37 15.79
N PRO A 287 3.44 -7.52 16.75
CA PRO A 287 2.02 -7.35 16.50
C PRO A 287 1.76 -5.93 15.95
N ARG A 288 0.80 -5.80 15.04
CA ARG A 288 0.39 -4.48 14.52
C ARG A 288 -0.87 -4.02 15.25
N ARG A 289 -0.92 -2.74 15.64
CA ARG A 289 -2.16 -2.13 16.16
C ARG A 289 -3.07 -1.76 14.98
N PRO A 290 -4.41 -1.77 15.13
CA PRO A 290 -5.32 -1.35 14.07
C PRO A 290 -4.94 0.04 13.55
N GLY A 291 -4.61 0.13 12.26
CA GLY A 291 -4.31 1.38 11.58
C GLY A 291 -5.56 2.06 11.07
N LEU A 292 -5.36 3.23 10.46
CA LEU A 292 -6.46 4.03 9.92
C LEU A 292 -7.24 3.28 8.84
N ALA A 293 -6.58 2.50 7.97
CA ALA A 293 -7.28 1.70 6.95
C ALA A 293 -8.28 0.71 7.57
N ARG A 294 -7.90 0.05 8.66
CA ARG A 294 -8.76 -0.92 9.34
C ARG A 294 -9.92 -0.21 10.06
N LEU A 295 -9.64 0.91 10.71
CA LEU A 295 -10.68 1.72 11.36
C LEU A 295 -11.64 2.33 10.33
N PHE A 296 -11.14 2.73 9.16
CA PHE A 296 -11.98 3.29 8.10
C PHE A 296 -12.84 2.21 7.46
N LEU A 297 -12.30 1.01 7.19
CA LEU A 297 -13.12 -0.14 6.78
C LEU A 297 -14.22 -0.46 7.81
N HIS A 298 -13.93 -0.35 9.10
CA HIS A 298 -14.94 -0.49 10.14
C HIS A 298 -16.01 0.61 10.06
N ALA A 299 -15.60 1.87 9.87
CA ALA A 299 -16.52 2.98 9.69
C ALA A 299 -17.44 2.80 8.46
N LEU A 300 -16.89 2.37 7.32
CA LEU A 300 -17.66 2.06 6.12
C LEU A 300 -18.68 0.93 6.34
N ARG A 301 -18.31 -0.11 7.11
CA ARG A 301 -19.23 -1.19 7.50
C ARG A 301 -20.32 -0.72 8.44
N HIS A 302 -19.97 0.16 9.39
CA HIS A 302 -20.91 0.70 10.36
C HIS A 302 -22.07 1.43 9.69
N VAL A 303 -21.81 2.11 8.57
CA VAL A 303 -22.84 2.79 7.77
C VAL A 303 -23.36 1.95 6.60
N GLY A 304 -22.96 0.68 6.51
CA GLY A 304 -23.47 -0.25 5.50
C GLY A 304 -22.98 -0.01 4.06
N ILE A 305 -21.89 0.75 3.87
CA ILE A 305 -21.26 0.94 2.54
C ILE A 305 -20.52 -0.32 2.11
N VAL A 306 -19.91 -1.02 3.06
CA VAL A 306 -19.18 -2.27 2.83
C VAL A 306 -19.79 -3.36 3.71
N GLY A 307 -20.10 -4.53 3.14
CA GLY A 307 -20.55 -5.69 3.92
C GLY A 307 -19.41 -6.41 4.66
N GLU A 308 -19.78 -7.31 5.57
CA GLU A 308 -18.83 -8.31 6.05
C GLU A 308 -18.49 -9.27 4.90
N PRO A 309 -17.22 -9.71 4.77
CA PRO A 309 -16.85 -10.69 3.78
C PRO A 309 -17.58 -12.00 4.08
N ILE A 310 -18.28 -12.51 3.08
CA ILE A 310 -18.93 -13.82 3.13
C ILE A 310 -18.03 -14.83 2.41
N TRP A 311 -17.83 -15.99 3.03
CA TRP A 311 -17.09 -17.06 2.38
C TRP A 311 -18.04 -17.81 1.44
N ILE A 312 -17.72 -17.82 0.15
CA ILE A 312 -18.47 -18.54 -0.87
C ILE A 312 -17.63 -19.75 -1.31
N GLU A 313 -18.19 -20.95 -1.19
CA GLU A 313 -17.53 -22.19 -1.59
C GLU A 313 -17.14 -22.15 -3.08
N GLY A 314 -15.89 -22.51 -3.40
CA GLY A 314 -15.35 -22.49 -4.77
C GLY A 314 -14.92 -21.11 -5.31
N VAL A 315 -15.30 -20.01 -4.65
CA VAL A 315 -14.90 -18.64 -5.04
C VAL A 315 -13.94 -18.00 -4.02
N GLY A 316 -14.10 -18.35 -2.73
CA GLY A 316 -13.33 -17.78 -1.63
C GLY A 316 -14.09 -16.67 -0.90
N ALA A 317 -13.38 -15.80 -0.20
CA ALA A 317 -13.97 -14.66 0.49
C ALA A 317 -14.46 -13.62 -0.53
N VAL A 318 -15.78 -13.45 -0.64
CA VAL A 318 -16.40 -12.43 -1.48
C VAL A 318 -16.97 -11.35 -0.57
N ARG A 319 -16.68 -10.08 -0.87
CA ARG A 319 -17.35 -8.97 -0.18
C ARG A 319 -18.72 -8.77 -0.84
N HIS A 320 -19.77 -8.83 -0.04
CA HIS A 320 -21.08 -8.35 -0.49
C HIS A 320 -21.03 -6.82 -0.53
N PHE A 321 -21.22 -6.26 -1.72
CA PHE A 321 -21.52 -4.86 -1.91
C PHE A 321 -22.99 -4.78 -2.24
N ASP A 322 -23.78 -4.14 -1.39
CA ASP A 322 -25.07 -3.66 -1.86
C ASP A 322 -24.77 -2.55 -2.86
N GLU A 323 -25.43 -2.56 -4.02
CA GLU A 323 -25.35 -1.42 -4.94
C GLU A 323 -25.90 -0.18 -4.22
N LYS A 324 -24.98 0.67 -3.75
CA LYS A 324 -25.31 1.94 -3.10
C LYS A 324 -25.37 3.03 -4.16
N PRO A 325 -26.25 4.03 -3.97
CA PRO A 325 -26.20 5.24 -4.77
C PRO A 325 -24.81 5.87 -4.71
N THR A 326 -24.23 6.13 -5.86
CA THR A 326 -22.94 6.83 -5.99
C THR A 326 -23.14 8.23 -6.54
N GLY A 327 -22.11 9.06 -6.41
CA GLY A 327 -22.08 10.31 -7.13
C GLY A 327 -20.69 10.93 -7.21
N VAL A 328 -20.65 12.01 -7.96
CA VAL A 328 -19.44 12.76 -8.31
C VAL A 328 -19.35 13.98 -7.39
N PRO A 329 -18.38 14.02 -6.45
CA PRO A 329 -18.19 15.20 -5.62
C PRO A 329 -17.57 16.33 -6.43
N VAL A 330 -18.24 17.49 -6.40
CA VAL A 330 -17.87 18.69 -7.14
C VAL A 330 -18.06 19.92 -6.28
N ARG A 331 -17.11 20.85 -6.33
CA ARG A 331 -17.25 22.18 -5.78
C ARG A 331 -17.70 23.15 -6.86
N LEU A 332 -18.83 23.79 -6.60
CA LEU A 332 -19.46 24.82 -7.41
C LEU A 332 -19.12 26.20 -6.80
N ASN A 333 -18.24 26.92 -7.47
CA ASN A 333 -17.76 28.22 -7.05
C ASN A 333 -18.69 29.36 -7.49
N ALA A 334 -18.58 30.50 -6.81
CA ALA A 334 -19.27 31.74 -7.15
C ALA A 334 -20.81 31.69 -7.03
N VAL A 335 -21.38 30.68 -6.38
CA VAL A 335 -22.84 30.51 -6.26
C VAL A 335 -23.50 31.75 -5.66
N TRP A 336 -22.93 32.29 -4.58
CA TRP A 336 -23.43 33.52 -3.94
C TRP A 336 -23.48 34.72 -4.90
N PHE A 337 -22.49 34.84 -5.76
CA PHE A 337 -22.36 35.97 -6.67
C PHE A 337 -23.34 35.84 -7.83
N ASN A 338 -23.44 34.64 -8.41
CA ASN A 338 -24.39 34.37 -9.49
C ASN A 338 -25.84 34.48 -9.02
N TRP A 339 -26.14 34.00 -7.81
CA TRP A 339 -27.44 34.21 -7.18
C TRP A 339 -27.78 35.71 -7.01
N LEU A 340 -26.81 36.51 -6.55
CA LEU A 340 -26.98 37.95 -6.39
C LEU A 340 -27.20 38.63 -7.75
N ARG A 341 -26.42 38.27 -8.78
CA ARG A 341 -26.55 38.81 -10.14
C ARG A 341 -27.92 38.55 -10.75
N VAL A 342 -28.49 37.36 -10.56
CA VAL A 342 -29.84 37.04 -11.07
C VAL A 342 -30.91 37.88 -10.37
N ARG A 343 -30.73 38.19 -9.09
CA ARG A 343 -31.72 38.89 -8.29
C ARG A 343 -31.67 40.42 -8.43
N GLU A 344 -30.47 40.99 -8.46
CA GLU A 344 -30.26 42.44 -8.42
C GLU A 344 -29.73 42.98 -9.75
N GLY A 345 -28.92 42.23 -10.48
CA GLY A 345 -28.42 42.62 -11.81
C GLY A 345 -27.41 43.78 -11.82
N GLU A 346 -27.10 44.38 -10.67
CA GLU A 346 -26.31 45.61 -10.57
C GLU A 346 -24.79 45.40 -10.60
N TYR A 347 -24.30 44.19 -10.30
CA TYR A 347 -22.87 43.92 -10.13
C TYR A 347 -22.28 43.12 -11.30
N ALA A 348 -21.21 43.65 -11.91
CA ALA A 348 -20.48 42.99 -13.00
C ALA A 348 -19.41 42.02 -12.48
N GLN A 349 -18.68 42.40 -11.42
CA GLN A 349 -17.61 41.60 -10.82
C GLN A 349 -17.82 41.40 -9.31
N MET A 350 -17.19 40.35 -8.76
CA MET A 350 -17.28 40.07 -7.30
C MET A 350 -16.66 41.17 -6.44
N SER A 351 -15.65 41.87 -6.97
CA SER A 351 -14.97 43.00 -6.32
C SER A 351 -15.90 44.20 -6.12
N ASP A 352 -16.94 44.31 -6.95
CA ASP A 352 -17.84 45.46 -6.96
C ASP A 352 -18.90 45.35 -5.86
N VAL A 353 -19.06 44.15 -5.27
CA VAL A 353 -20.08 43.88 -4.25
C VAL A 353 -19.59 44.40 -2.90
N PRO A 354 -20.32 45.34 -2.25
CA PRO A 354 -19.98 45.79 -0.91
C PRO A 354 -19.89 44.61 0.07
N LYS A 355 -18.91 44.66 0.99
CA LYS A 355 -18.65 43.56 1.93
C LYS A 355 -19.90 43.09 2.69
N THR A 356 -20.73 44.02 3.13
CA THR A 356 -21.99 43.73 3.85
C THR A 356 -23.00 42.96 2.98
N VAL A 357 -23.13 43.34 1.72
CA VAL A 357 -24.00 42.66 0.74
C VAL A 357 -23.46 41.26 0.45
N ARG A 358 -22.15 41.15 0.19
CA ARG A 358 -21.46 39.88 -0.03
C ARG A 358 -21.65 38.91 1.15
N ASP A 359 -21.40 39.36 2.37
CA ASP A 359 -21.49 38.51 3.57
C ASP A 359 -22.94 38.08 3.85
N THR A 360 -23.92 38.89 3.44
CA THR A 360 -25.35 38.54 3.49
C THR A 360 -25.72 37.51 2.42
N ALA A 361 -25.24 37.69 1.19
CA ALA A 361 -25.44 36.72 0.10
C ALA A 361 -24.81 35.36 0.43
N LYS A 362 -23.59 35.35 0.95
CA LYS A 362 -22.90 34.12 1.39
C LYS A 362 -23.67 33.37 2.47
N ARG A 363 -24.18 34.08 3.49
CA ARG A 363 -25.06 33.49 4.52
C ARG A 363 -26.35 32.93 3.93
N THR A 364 -26.97 33.67 3.02
CA THR A 364 -28.19 33.21 2.33
C THR A 364 -27.97 31.90 1.57
N ILE A 365 -26.83 31.75 0.88
CA ILE A 365 -26.49 30.48 0.21
C ILE A 365 -26.28 29.35 1.22
N ALA A 366 -25.65 29.62 2.35
CA ALA A 366 -25.49 28.63 3.42
C ALA A 366 -26.84 28.16 3.97
N ASP A 367 -27.75 29.08 4.27
CA ASP A 367 -29.09 28.75 4.77
C ASP A 367 -29.92 27.98 3.72
N LYS A 368 -29.69 28.24 2.43
CA LYS A 368 -30.42 27.61 1.31
C LYS A 368 -29.73 26.40 0.70
N ALA A 369 -28.59 25.95 1.23
CA ALA A 369 -27.80 24.89 0.61
C ALA A 369 -28.61 23.61 0.36
N GLY A 370 -29.44 23.20 1.33
CA GLY A 370 -30.33 22.04 1.19
C GLY A 370 -31.38 22.17 0.09
N CYS A 371 -31.79 23.39 -0.28
CA CYS A 371 -32.76 23.63 -1.35
C CYS A 371 -32.20 23.36 -2.76
N PHE A 372 -30.87 23.21 -2.89
CA PHE A 372 -30.26 22.80 -4.16
C PHE A 372 -30.33 21.28 -4.37
N VAL A 373 -30.65 20.49 -3.34
CA VAL A 373 -30.82 19.04 -3.49
C VAL A 373 -32.04 18.75 -4.36
N GLY A 374 -31.89 17.84 -5.32
CA GLY A 374 -32.87 17.52 -6.36
C GLY A 374 -32.82 18.47 -7.57
N LEU A 375 -32.04 19.55 -7.53
CA LEU A 375 -31.92 20.46 -8.66
C LEU A 375 -31.16 19.78 -9.80
N THR A 376 -31.75 19.77 -10.99
CA THR A 376 -31.05 19.39 -12.21
C THR A 376 -30.23 20.56 -12.74
N ILE A 377 -28.95 20.34 -12.99
CA ILE A 377 -28.03 21.29 -13.59
C ILE A 377 -27.48 20.72 -14.91
N SER A 378 -27.06 21.60 -15.81
CA SER A 378 -26.28 21.21 -16.99
C SER A 378 -24.87 21.78 -16.90
N THR A 379 -23.89 21.08 -17.47
CA THR A 379 -22.49 21.51 -17.50
C THR A 379 -22.03 21.74 -18.92
N GLU A 380 -21.36 22.87 -19.15
CA GLU A 380 -20.86 23.27 -20.47
C GLU A 380 -19.49 23.95 -20.35
N ILE A 381 -18.70 23.86 -21.41
CA ILE A 381 -17.42 24.55 -21.55
C ILE A 381 -17.67 25.92 -22.16
N THR A 382 -17.17 26.98 -21.53
CA THR A 382 -17.21 28.35 -22.07
C THR A 382 -16.10 28.58 -23.09
N ASP A 383 -16.19 29.66 -23.86
CA ASP A 383 -15.13 30.05 -24.82
C ASP A 383 -13.74 30.20 -24.16
N ASP A 384 -13.70 30.63 -22.90
CA ASP A 384 -12.48 30.77 -22.10
C ASP A 384 -11.98 29.44 -21.48
N GLY A 385 -12.59 28.31 -21.82
CA GLY A 385 -12.20 26.97 -21.36
C GLY A 385 -12.67 26.61 -19.94
N HIS A 386 -13.39 27.49 -19.25
CA HIS A 386 -13.98 27.19 -17.94
C HIS A 386 -15.24 26.32 -18.07
N ILE A 387 -15.52 25.51 -17.06
CA ILE A 387 -16.78 24.76 -16.99
C ILE A 387 -17.79 25.50 -16.13
N VAL A 388 -18.96 25.77 -16.70
CA VAL A 388 -20.09 26.41 -16.04
C VAL A 388 -21.17 25.39 -15.76
N ALA A 389 -21.71 25.43 -14.54
CA ALA A 389 -22.95 24.76 -14.18
C ALA A 389 -24.12 25.73 -14.38
N ARG A 390 -25.10 25.37 -15.21
CA ARG A 390 -26.34 26.11 -15.42
C ARG A 390 -27.50 25.48 -14.66
N GLY A 391 -28.34 26.30 -14.05
CA GLY A 391 -29.59 25.85 -13.44
C GLY A 391 -30.68 25.54 -14.49
N PRO A 392 -31.85 25.04 -14.07
CA PRO A 392 -32.93 24.64 -14.97
C PRO A 392 -33.43 25.76 -15.91
N SER A 393 -33.32 27.02 -15.49
CA SER A 393 -33.71 28.18 -16.28
C SER A 393 -32.61 28.68 -17.25
N GLY A 394 -31.50 27.96 -17.36
CA GLY A 394 -30.36 28.33 -18.22
C GLY A 394 -29.43 29.41 -17.65
N HIS A 395 -29.74 29.97 -16.49
CA HIS A 395 -28.84 30.92 -15.82
C HIS A 395 -27.61 30.19 -15.27
N THR A 396 -26.46 30.89 -15.32
CA THR A 396 -25.24 30.44 -14.66
C THR A 396 -25.50 30.29 -13.17
N LEU A 397 -25.44 29.06 -12.67
CA LEU A 397 -25.52 28.78 -11.25
C LEU A 397 -24.13 28.99 -10.60
N ALA A 398 -23.10 28.41 -11.22
CA ALA A 398 -21.76 28.34 -10.66
C ALA A 398 -20.70 28.04 -11.72
N TYR A 399 -19.43 28.19 -11.33
CA TYR A 399 -18.28 27.65 -12.05
C TYR A 399 -17.78 26.39 -11.34
N VAL A 400 -17.38 25.38 -12.09
CA VAL A 400 -16.78 24.17 -11.51
C VAL A 400 -15.37 24.48 -11.02
N GLN A 401 -15.01 23.95 -9.86
CA GLN A 401 -13.68 24.13 -9.27
C GLN A 401 -12.58 23.56 -10.17
N SER A 402 -11.48 24.30 -10.28
CA SER A 402 -10.32 23.84 -11.03
C SER A 402 -9.70 22.57 -10.45
N GLY A 403 -9.38 21.62 -11.32
CA GLY A 403 -8.97 20.25 -11.01
C GLY A 403 -10.13 19.25 -10.91
N GLN A 404 -11.38 19.69 -11.05
CA GLN A 404 -12.57 18.82 -10.97
C GLN A 404 -13.38 18.77 -12.28
N GLU A 405 -12.90 19.46 -13.32
CA GLU A 405 -13.57 19.62 -14.62
C GLU A 405 -13.86 18.29 -15.30
N ALA A 406 -12.85 17.40 -15.37
CA ALA A 406 -12.96 16.09 -16.00
C ALA A 406 -14.07 15.22 -15.39
N ARG A 407 -14.43 15.46 -14.12
CA ARG A 407 -15.46 14.69 -13.42
C ARG A 407 -16.86 14.97 -13.94
N VAL A 408 -17.12 16.21 -14.39
CA VAL A 408 -18.44 16.64 -14.85
C VAL A 408 -18.59 16.67 -16.36
N LEU A 409 -17.51 16.57 -17.12
CA LEU A 409 -17.57 16.51 -18.60
C LEU A 409 -18.07 15.18 -19.15
N ARG A 410 -18.23 14.17 -18.30
CA ARG A 410 -18.72 12.84 -18.70
C ARG A 410 -20.21 12.82 -19.02
N ASP A 411 -20.94 13.81 -18.53
CA ASP A 411 -22.36 13.98 -18.79
C ASP A 411 -22.67 15.46 -18.96
N SER A 412 -23.74 15.75 -19.69
CA SER A 412 -24.23 17.10 -19.90
C SER A 412 -25.25 17.52 -18.84
N ARG A 413 -25.84 16.56 -18.11
CA ARG A 413 -26.90 16.81 -17.12
C ARG A 413 -26.68 16.03 -15.84
N TRP A 414 -26.90 16.71 -14.73
CA TRP A 414 -26.62 16.22 -13.39
C TRP A 414 -27.75 16.56 -12.44
N VAL A 415 -28.03 15.70 -11.47
CA VAL A 415 -28.89 15.99 -10.31
C VAL A 415 -28.00 16.18 -9.10
N ILE A 416 -28.21 17.29 -8.38
CA ILE A 416 -27.56 17.53 -7.09
C ILE A 416 -28.22 16.62 -6.05
N ASN A 417 -27.57 15.52 -5.65
CA ASN A 417 -28.08 14.65 -4.59
C ASN A 417 -27.71 15.13 -3.19
N HIS A 418 -26.66 15.94 -3.13
CA HIS A 418 -26.18 16.49 -1.88
C HIS A 418 -25.64 17.90 -2.10
N ALA A 419 -25.86 18.80 -1.14
CA ALA A 419 -25.33 20.15 -1.15
C ALA A 419 -25.14 20.70 0.27
N HIS A 420 -23.95 21.23 0.55
CA HIS A 420 -23.69 22.14 1.66
C HIS A 420 -22.93 23.37 1.14
N ALA A 421 -22.95 24.48 1.88
CA ALA A 421 -22.22 25.68 1.46
C ALA A 421 -21.14 26.08 2.47
N LYS A 422 -20.01 26.56 1.94
CA LYS A 422 -18.95 27.20 2.72
C LYS A 422 -18.39 28.37 1.93
N ASP A 423 -18.29 29.52 2.59
CA ASP A 423 -17.84 30.77 1.99
C ASP A 423 -18.61 31.19 0.71
N GLY A 424 -19.88 30.82 0.62
CA GLY A 424 -20.76 31.11 -0.53
C GLY A 424 -20.52 30.24 -1.77
N ASN A 425 -19.70 29.20 -1.67
CA ASN A 425 -19.58 28.15 -2.68
C ASN A 425 -20.42 26.94 -2.25
N LEU A 426 -20.92 26.18 -3.20
CA LEU A 426 -21.60 24.90 -2.92
C LEU A 426 -20.62 23.75 -3.09
N TYR A 427 -20.67 22.82 -2.16
CA TYR A 427 -19.99 21.54 -2.21
C TYR A 427 -21.06 20.49 -2.42
N THR A 428 -21.08 19.92 -3.62
CA THR A 428 -22.15 19.08 -4.08
C THR A 428 -21.68 17.67 -4.37
N VAL A 429 -22.65 16.75 -4.40
CA VAL A 429 -22.46 15.43 -4.99
C VAL A 429 -23.50 15.26 -6.08
N LEU A 430 -23.02 14.99 -7.30
CA LEU A 430 -23.82 14.93 -8.50
C LEU A 430 -24.06 13.48 -8.91
N SER A 431 -25.29 13.10 -9.29
CA SER A 431 -25.51 11.91 -10.11
C SER A 431 -25.95 12.31 -11.51
N ARG A 432 -25.85 11.37 -12.45
CA ARG A 432 -26.44 11.54 -13.78
C ARG A 432 -27.95 11.71 -13.64
N ALA A 433 -28.51 12.58 -14.49
CA ALA A 433 -29.91 13.01 -14.43
C ALA A 433 -30.88 12.10 -15.21
#